data_AF-A0A935T9Q6-F1
#
_entry.id   AF-A0A935T9Q6-F1
#
_cell.length_a   1.000
_cell.length_b   1.000
_cell.length_c   1.000
_cell.angle_alpha   90.00
_cell.angle_beta   90.00
_cell.angle_gamma   90.00
#
_symmetry.space_group_name_H-M   'P 1'
#
loop_
_entity.id
_entity.type
_entity.pdbx_description
1 polymer ?
#
loop_
_entity_poly.entity_id
_entity_poly.type
_entity_poly.pdbx_seq_one_letter_code
_entity_poly.pdbx_strand_id
1 'polypeptide(L)'
;MNHPLDQLRHQIQSSFAESFRSSEWGAPVLMTQALKAVKVQFDSSSVSTDPRSIATTLLAFRRTRSLTSFIDLKYACFGVSQRVGREGWSLIEDQAFLDILLGFVRDLKPSPRRLRKCYQGLMHSYFSYPILDDEAVTGVDNWRQLRKFLADHLLVALSVEPQPTWLRTLGEHRNLLADNPCDRYAPQLMNGDARELVAATEGVGLSASSWVWQEAIISHTQRVCKLKSDEEFRRYLEPLLDLLYGKGGVQLSGNVVVRCLALILIRYARGKDWPEHPRLRDLAVERIGNPWLKRAAWDAYVKDDEARKMVDAWLKDRLITDFFALLSEDGAADQRRLAYWLRFIPVIEDMWFALGPHARTTNTFEFREMRKRMGGLLHYLDGQGSPYNNAFIMKIGPFMVAEFGVTGNATYIYNARDLKLDSMRRHVSIHELKAANHVTRLIHKADWEVGFDAWLLPRIGWKPQTRTTGRSRRVDAYIRPAAAATVTEPRRPPATPRSAPTMEAVYEVIRTHHLKFDDRRPKKGAFWILHSDADLTVNAKLLRLGFRYKARQGWWKE
;
A
#
# COMPACT_ATOMS: atom_id res chain seq x y z
N MET A 1 -3.59 -102.56 20.06
CA MET A 1 -4.13 -102.40 18.69
C MET A 1 -4.56 -100.95 18.56
N ASN A 2 -3.68 -100.09 18.03
CA ASN A 2 -3.97 -98.67 17.86
C ASN A 2 -4.83 -98.49 16.60
N HIS A 3 -6.00 -97.89 16.78
CA HIS A 3 -6.99 -97.74 15.72
C HIS A 3 -6.45 -96.77 14.63
N PRO A 4 -6.48 -97.15 13.34
CA PRO A 4 -6.06 -96.29 12.23
C PRO A 4 -6.81 -94.94 12.19
N LEU A 5 -8.03 -94.93 12.72
CA LEU A 5 -8.86 -93.73 12.86
C LEU A 5 -8.29 -92.73 13.85
N ASP A 6 -7.68 -93.18 14.95
CA ASP A 6 -7.06 -92.28 15.94
C ASP A 6 -5.77 -91.69 15.40
N GLN A 7 -5.00 -92.45 14.62
CA GLN A 7 -3.83 -91.94 13.90
C GLN A 7 -4.21 -90.92 12.84
N LEU A 8 -5.29 -91.17 12.08
CA LEU A 8 -5.81 -90.21 11.10
C LEU A 8 -6.35 -88.94 11.79
N ARG A 9 -7.04 -89.07 12.92
CA ARG A 9 -7.53 -87.94 13.71
C ARG A 9 -6.39 -87.09 14.24
N HIS A 10 -5.33 -87.73 14.73
CA HIS A 10 -4.14 -87.06 15.26
C HIS A 10 -3.32 -86.39 14.15
N GLN A 11 -3.24 -86.98 12.95
CA GLN A 11 -2.58 -86.40 11.78
C GLN A 11 -3.37 -85.25 11.15
N ILE A 12 -4.70 -85.31 11.16
CA ILE A 12 -5.56 -84.20 10.72
C ILE A 12 -5.47 -83.05 11.73
N GLN A 13 -5.54 -83.33 13.03
CA GLN A 13 -5.39 -82.28 14.06
C GLN A 13 -4.00 -81.64 14.03
N SER A 14 -2.92 -82.39 13.82
CA SER A 14 -1.57 -81.79 13.70
C SER A 14 -1.38 -81.01 12.40
N SER A 15 -1.89 -81.51 11.26
CA SER A 15 -1.75 -80.85 9.97
C SER A 15 -2.59 -79.57 9.86
N PHE A 16 -3.77 -79.53 10.49
CA PHE A 16 -4.65 -78.35 10.50
C PHE A 16 -4.36 -77.37 11.66
N ALA A 17 -3.74 -77.80 12.77
CA ALA A 17 -3.35 -76.89 13.85
C ALA A 17 -2.19 -75.95 13.46
N GLU A 18 -1.29 -76.39 12.58
CA GLU A 18 -0.20 -75.56 12.05
C GLU A 18 -0.56 -74.84 10.75
N SER A 19 -1.40 -75.43 9.89
CA SER A 19 -1.69 -74.86 8.55
C SER A 19 -2.94 -73.95 8.50
N PHE A 20 -3.79 -73.96 9.52
CA PHE A 20 -5.00 -73.11 9.60
C PHE A 20 -5.12 -72.29 10.90
N ARG A 21 -4.00 -71.96 11.56
CA ARG A 21 -3.92 -70.58 12.05
C ARG A 21 -3.77 -69.72 10.82
N SER A 22 -4.89 -69.30 10.23
CA SER A 22 -4.81 -68.22 9.26
C SER A 22 -4.06 -67.08 9.97
N SER A 23 -2.85 -66.76 9.51
CA SER A 23 -2.42 -65.36 9.52
C SER A 23 -3.64 -64.62 8.96
N GLU A 24 -4.34 -63.88 9.82
CA GLU A 24 -5.66 -63.30 9.53
C GLU A 24 -5.71 -62.90 8.06
N TRP A 25 -6.51 -63.62 7.27
CA TRP A 25 -6.60 -63.35 5.84
C TRP A 25 -7.05 -61.90 5.70
N GLY A 26 -6.14 -61.07 5.18
CA GLY A 26 -6.28 -59.62 5.25
C GLY A 26 -5.91 -59.08 6.62
N ALA A 27 -4.61 -58.90 6.88
CA ALA A 27 -4.09 -58.22 8.07
C ALA A 27 -4.90 -56.92 8.34
N PRO A 28 -5.86 -56.90 9.29
CA PRO A 28 -6.89 -55.88 9.35
C PRO A 28 -6.31 -54.49 9.60
N VAL A 29 -5.20 -54.43 10.34
CA VAL A 29 -4.44 -53.20 10.56
C VAL A 29 -3.81 -52.70 9.26
N LEU A 30 -3.16 -53.57 8.47
CA LEU A 30 -2.58 -53.19 7.17
C LEU A 30 -3.67 -52.85 6.15
N MET A 31 -4.80 -53.55 6.14
CA MET A 31 -5.95 -53.21 5.30
C MET A 31 -6.60 -51.90 5.72
N THR A 32 -6.68 -51.61 7.02
CA THR A 32 -7.17 -50.33 7.54
C THR A 32 -6.21 -49.19 7.19
N GLN A 33 -4.90 -49.42 7.28
CA GLN A 33 -3.87 -48.47 6.85
C GLN A 33 -3.90 -48.26 5.33
N ALA A 34 -4.04 -49.32 4.54
CA ALA A 34 -4.19 -49.26 3.09
C ALA A 34 -5.49 -48.55 2.70
N LEU A 35 -6.60 -48.84 3.39
CA LEU A 35 -7.87 -48.14 3.20
C LEU A 35 -7.75 -46.67 3.58
N LYS A 36 -7.03 -46.33 4.66
CA LYS A 36 -6.73 -44.95 5.05
C LYS A 36 -5.89 -44.26 3.99
N ALA A 37 -4.87 -44.91 3.45
CA ALA A 37 -4.03 -44.39 2.38
C ALA A 37 -4.82 -44.18 1.08
N VAL A 38 -5.68 -45.15 0.71
CA VAL A 38 -6.57 -45.06 -0.46
C VAL A 38 -7.60 -43.94 -0.28
N LYS A 39 -8.19 -43.80 0.91
CA LYS A 39 -9.10 -42.69 1.23
C LYS A 39 -8.39 -41.35 1.11
N VAL A 40 -7.21 -41.20 1.70
CA VAL A 40 -6.39 -39.98 1.57
C VAL A 40 -6.08 -39.67 0.10
N GLN A 41 -5.69 -40.67 -0.69
CA GLN A 41 -5.39 -40.46 -2.12
C GLN A 41 -6.65 -40.19 -2.96
N PHE A 42 -7.79 -40.72 -2.55
CA PHE A 42 -9.08 -40.50 -3.19
C PHE A 42 -9.64 -39.11 -2.88
N ASP A 43 -9.52 -38.66 -1.63
CA ASP A 43 -9.96 -37.37 -1.13
C ASP A 43 -8.95 -36.23 -1.39
N SER A 44 -7.72 -36.55 -1.78
CA SER A 44 -6.74 -35.52 -2.16
C SER A 44 -7.12 -34.87 -3.48
N SER A 45 -7.22 -33.55 -3.48
CA SER A 45 -7.34 -32.74 -4.69
C SER A 45 -6.03 -32.65 -5.47
N SER A 46 -4.89 -32.80 -4.79
CA SER A 46 -3.55 -32.86 -5.40
C SER A 46 -3.15 -34.32 -5.65
N VAL A 47 -2.85 -34.65 -6.90
CA VAL A 47 -2.24 -35.94 -7.24
C VAL A 47 -0.74 -35.73 -7.27
N SER A 48 0.03 -36.59 -6.60
CA SER A 48 1.49 -36.61 -6.76
C SER A 48 1.82 -37.00 -8.20
N THR A 49 1.94 -36.00 -9.05
CA THR A 49 2.34 -36.14 -10.46
C THR A 49 3.73 -35.54 -10.60
N ASP A 50 4.66 -36.32 -11.16
CA ASP A 50 6.01 -35.86 -11.42
C ASP A 50 5.99 -34.69 -12.43
N PRO A 51 6.47 -33.49 -12.06
CA PRO A 51 6.49 -32.32 -12.95
C PRO A 51 7.28 -32.55 -14.24
N ARG A 52 8.29 -33.45 -14.24
CA ARG A 52 9.05 -33.79 -15.44
C ARG A 52 8.18 -34.58 -16.42
N SER A 53 7.44 -35.57 -15.92
CA SER A 53 6.50 -36.35 -16.72
C SER A 53 5.40 -35.47 -17.36
N ILE A 54 4.88 -34.48 -16.62
CA ILE A 54 3.96 -33.48 -17.19
C ILE A 54 4.65 -32.70 -18.30
N ALA A 55 5.85 -32.17 -18.06
CA ALA A 55 6.57 -31.38 -19.05
C ALA A 55 6.88 -32.17 -20.34
N THR A 56 7.30 -33.44 -20.21
CA THR A 56 7.54 -34.32 -21.35
C THR A 56 6.26 -34.55 -22.14
N THR A 57 5.14 -34.80 -21.46
CA THR A 57 3.82 -35.00 -22.09
C THR A 57 3.38 -33.76 -22.86
N LEU A 58 3.47 -32.59 -22.23
CA LEU A 58 3.07 -31.31 -22.84
C LEU A 58 3.92 -30.97 -24.08
N LEU A 59 5.23 -31.19 -24.02
CA LEU A 59 6.11 -30.96 -25.17
C LEU A 59 5.86 -31.96 -26.31
N ALA A 60 5.56 -33.22 -25.98
CA ALA A 60 5.15 -34.21 -26.98
C ALA A 60 3.81 -33.81 -27.63
N PHE A 61 2.82 -33.42 -26.81
CA PHE A 61 1.52 -32.94 -27.28
C PHE A 61 1.65 -31.73 -28.20
N ARG A 62 2.51 -30.75 -27.85
CA ARG A 62 2.81 -29.57 -28.70
C ARG A 62 3.33 -29.96 -30.08
N ARG A 63 4.07 -31.07 -30.19
CA ARG A 63 4.63 -31.56 -31.47
C ARG A 63 3.64 -32.39 -32.29
N THR A 64 2.86 -33.24 -31.62
CA THR A 64 2.05 -34.27 -32.30
C THR A 64 0.57 -33.96 -32.37
N ARG A 65 0.06 -33.03 -31.55
CA ARG A 65 -1.38 -32.76 -31.32
C ARG A 65 -2.17 -33.99 -30.86
N SER A 66 -1.50 -35.02 -30.36
CA SER A 66 -2.10 -36.30 -29.99
C SER A 66 -1.73 -36.71 -28.57
N LEU A 67 -2.71 -37.24 -27.84
CA LEU A 67 -2.56 -37.83 -26.51
C LEU A 67 -2.96 -39.30 -26.62
N THR A 68 -1.96 -40.18 -26.70
CA THR A 68 -2.16 -41.59 -27.08
C THR A 68 -2.65 -42.45 -25.92
N SER A 69 -2.36 -42.07 -24.67
CA SER A 69 -2.83 -42.78 -23.49
C SER A 69 -3.69 -41.90 -22.58
N PHE A 70 -4.50 -42.55 -21.73
CA PHE A 70 -5.24 -41.84 -20.69
C PHE A 70 -4.32 -41.17 -19.65
N ILE A 71 -3.11 -41.71 -19.45
CA ILE A 71 -2.12 -41.13 -18.55
C ILE A 71 -1.63 -39.80 -19.13
N ASP A 72 -1.36 -39.74 -20.43
CA ASP A 72 -0.95 -38.52 -21.12
C ASP A 72 -2.04 -37.46 -21.06
N LEU A 73 -3.30 -37.86 -21.30
CA LEU A 73 -4.45 -36.96 -21.18
C LEU A 73 -4.56 -36.38 -19.76
N LYS A 74 -4.39 -37.22 -18.74
CA LYS A 74 -4.38 -36.78 -17.34
C LYS A 74 -3.24 -35.80 -17.07
N TYR A 75 -2.01 -36.12 -17.48
CA TYR A 75 -0.86 -35.23 -17.28
C TYR A 75 -1.03 -33.90 -18.01
N ALA A 76 -1.56 -33.90 -19.23
CA ALA A 76 -1.89 -32.68 -19.95
C ALA A 76 -2.91 -31.82 -19.17
N CYS A 77 -3.93 -32.44 -18.57
CA CYS A 77 -4.91 -31.74 -17.73
C CYS A 77 -4.29 -31.09 -16.48
N PHE A 78 -3.36 -31.75 -15.79
CA PHE A 78 -2.67 -31.18 -14.62
C PHE A 78 -1.65 -30.10 -15.00
N GLY A 79 -1.15 -30.15 -16.24
CA GLY A 79 -0.12 -29.26 -16.76
C GLY A 79 -0.63 -28.04 -17.52
N VAL A 80 -1.94 -27.80 -17.59
CA VAL A 80 -2.51 -26.73 -18.44
C VAL A 80 -1.91 -25.37 -18.13
N SER A 81 -1.68 -25.06 -16.85
CA SER A 81 -1.09 -23.79 -16.38
C SER A 81 0.44 -23.85 -16.19
N GLN A 82 1.10 -24.99 -16.46
CA GLN A 82 2.52 -25.17 -16.23
C GLN A 82 3.34 -24.64 -17.41
N ARG A 83 4.33 -23.79 -17.14
CA ARG A 83 5.31 -23.36 -18.14
C ARG A 83 6.37 -24.43 -18.36
N VAL A 84 6.60 -24.80 -19.61
CA VAL A 84 7.50 -25.90 -20.01
C VAL A 84 8.40 -25.54 -21.18
N GLY A 85 9.56 -26.21 -21.25
CA GLY A 85 10.58 -25.95 -22.26
C GLY A 85 11.38 -24.67 -22.01
N ARG A 86 12.37 -24.40 -22.87
CA ARG A 86 13.25 -23.23 -22.74
C ARG A 86 12.55 -21.91 -23.04
N GLU A 87 11.51 -21.96 -23.86
CA GLU A 87 10.69 -20.80 -24.24
C GLU A 87 9.63 -20.46 -23.18
N GLY A 88 9.44 -21.31 -22.15
CA GLY A 88 8.41 -21.12 -21.14
C GLY A 88 6.98 -21.25 -21.68
N TRP A 89 6.74 -22.11 -22.68
CA TRP A 89 5.42 -22.32 -23.27
C TRP A 89 4.43 -22.86 -22.25
N SER A 90 3.20 -22.34 -22.25
CA SER A 90 2.09 -22.76 -21.39
C SER A 90 0.90 -23.14 -22.24
N LEU A 91 0.24 -24.28 -21.96
CA LEU A 91 -0.87 -24.76 -22.77
C LEU A 91 -2.08 -23.82 -22.69
N ILE A 92 -2.37 -23.25 -21.51
CA ILE A 92 -3.47 -22.29 -21.31
C ILE A 92 -3.27 -20.98 -22.09
N GLU A 93 -2.07 -20.68 -22.58
CA GLU A 93 -1.78 -19.48 -23.38
C GLU A 93 -1.86 -19.79 -24.89
N ASP A 94 -2.22 -21.01 -25.27
CA ASP A 94 -2.33 -21.48 -26.65
C ASP A 94 -3.76 -22.00 -26.93
N GLN A 95 -4.59 -21.13 -27.50
CA GLN A 95 -6.02 -21.40 -27.77
C GLN A 95 -6.23 -22.71 -28.55
N ALA A 96 -5.44 -22.94 -29.60
CA ALA A 96 -5.63 -24.10 -30.46
C ALA A 96 -5.38 -25.42 -29.72
N PHE A 97 -4.33 -25.47 -28.88
CA PHE A 97 -4.03 -26.68 -28.10
C PHE A 97 -4.97 -26.87 -26.91
N LEU A 98 -5.43 -25.78 -26.29
CA LEU A 98 -6.46 -25.85 -25.25
C LEU A 98 -7.76 -26.43 -25.78
N ASP A 99 -8.23 -25.98 -26.95
CA ASP A 99 -9.45 -26.50 -27.57
C ASP A 99 -9.36 -28.00 -27.87
N ILE A 100 -8.22 -28.46 -28.39
CA ILE A 100 -7.97 -29.89 -28.64
C ILE A 100 -8.03 -30.68 -27.33
N LEU A 101 -7.35 -30.22 -26.28
CA LEU A 101 -7.36 -30.88 -24.97
C LEU A 101 -8.77 -30.97 -24.39
N LEU A 102 -9.51 -29.85 -24.38
CA LEU A 102 -10.88 -29.80 -23.87
C LEU A 102 -11.83 -30.67 -24.72
N GLY A 103 -11.56 -30.83 -26.02
CA GLY A 103 -12.22 -31.80 -26.89
C GLY A 103 -12.04 -33.23 -26.39
N PHE A 104 -10.80 -33.68 -26.19
CA PHE A 104 -10.52 -35.02 -25.67
C PHE A 104 -11.19 -35.29 -24.31
N VAL A 105 -11.20 -34.30 -23.40
CA VAL A 105 -11.85 -34.47 -22.09
C VAL A 105 -13.37 -34.53 -22.22
N ARG A 106 -13.96 -33.75 -23.15
CA ARG A 106 -15.41 -33.76 -23.42
C ARG A 106 -15.88 -35.11 -23.95
N ASP A 107 -15.07 -35.75 -24.79
CA ASP A 107 -15.36 -37.08 -25.33
C ASP A 107 -15.39 -38.17 -24.25
N LEU A 108 -14.85 -37.91 -23.05
CA LEU A 108 -14.95 -38.79 -21.89
C LEU A 108 -16.31 -38.70 -21.17
N LYS A 109 -17.26 -37.89 -21.62
CA LYS A 109 -18.60 -37.77 -21.01
C LYS A 109 -19.32 -39.12 -20.80
N PRO A 110 -19.25 -40.10 -21.72
CA PRO A 110 -19.80 -41.45 -21.51
C PRO A 110 -19.06 -42.27 -20.44
N SER A 111 -17.87 -41.83 -20.01
CA SER A 111 -17.03 -42.45 -18.98
C SER A 111 -16.77 -41.49 -17.80
N PRO A 112 -17.79 -41.19 -16.95
CA PRO A 112 -17.70 -40.16 -15.91
C PRO A 112 -16.54 -40.34 -14.91
N ARG A 113 -16.15 -41.59 -14.61
CA ARG A 113 -14.98 -41.91 -13.76
C ARG A 113 -13.66 -41.39 -14.33
N ARG A 114 -13.46 -41.52 -15.65
CA ARG A 114 -12.27 -41.02 -16.34
C ARG A 114 -12.31 -39.50 -16.46
N LEU A 115 -13.48 -38.95 -16.81
CA LEU A 115 -13.71 -37.50 -16.86
C LEU A 115 -13.37 -36.85 -15.51
N ARG A 116 -13.82 -37.42 -14.38
CA ARG A 116 -13.52 -36.89 -13.03
C ARG A 116 -12.01 -36.74 -12.77
N LYS A 117 -11.17 -37.67 -13.26
CA LYS A 117 -9.72 -37.60 -13.08
C LYS A 117 -9.08 -36.51 -13.94
N CYS A 118 -9.57 -36.29 -15.15
CA CYS A 118 -9.16 -35.16 -15.99
C CYS A 118 -9.66 -33.82 -15.41
N TYR A 119 -10.91 -33.79 -14.95
CA TYR A 119 -11.54 -32.65 -14.28
C TYR A 119 -10.71 -32.18 -13.09
N GLN A 120 -10.23 -33.11 -12.25
CA GLN A 120 -9.35 -32.80 -11.14
C GLN A 120 -8.08 -32.04 -11.58
N GLY A 121 -7.42 -32.50 -12.65
CA GLY A 121 -6.25 -31.82 -13.20
C GLY A 121 -6.56 -30.44 -13.75
N LEU A 122 -7.64 -30.32 -14.54
CA LEU A 122 -8.10 -29.05 -15.10
C LEU A 122 -8.45 -28.03 -14.00
N MET A 123 -9.12 -28.49 -12.95
CA MET A 123 -9.47 -27.69 -11.78
C MET A 123 -8.21 -27.18 -11.08
N HIS A 124 -7.23 -28.06 -10.86
CA HIS A 124 -5.96 -27.67 -10.26
C HIS A 124 -5.27 -26.58 -11.09
N SER A 125 -5.15 -26.78 -12.41
CA SER A 125 -4.55 -25.76 -13.30
C SER A 125 -5.32 -24.44 -13.30
N TYR A 126 -6.65 -24.47 -13.24
CA TYR A 126 -7.49 -23.27 -13.16
C TYR A 126 -7.21 -22.43 -11.90
N PHE A 127 -7.09 -23.07 -10.73
CA PHE A 127 -6.84 -22.39 -9.46
C PHE A 127 -5.38 -22.00 -9.23
N SER A 128 -4.44 -22.65 -9.93
CA SER A 128 -3.01 -22.35 -9.88
C SER A 128 -2.53 -21.37 -10.95
N TYR A 129 -3.35 -21.04 -11.95
CA TYR A 129 -2.96 -20.06 -12.98
C TYR A 129 -2.83 -18.65 -12.37
N PRO A 130 -1.71 -17.93 -12.60
CA PRO A 130 -1.47 -16.60 -12.03
C PRO A 130 -2.28 -15.50 -12.74
N ILE A 131 -3.61 -15.63 -12.81
CA ILE A 131 -4.52 -14.76 -13.57
C ILE A 131 -4.51 -13.28 -13.12
N LEU A 132 -4.03 -13.01 -11.91
CA LEU A 132 -3.95 -11.66 -11.33
C LEU A 132 -2.59 -10.98 -11.53
N ASP A 133 -1.63 -11.68 -12.13
CA ASP A 133 -0.30 -11.15 -12.44
C ASP A 133 -0.27 -10.59 -13.88
N ASP A 134 0.56 -9.57 -14.15
CA ASP A 134 0.58 -8.88 -15.47
C ASP A 134 1.02 -9.79 -16.63
N GLU A 135 1.68 -10.90 -16.35
CA GLU A 135 2.17 -11.84 -17.37
C GLU A 135 1.04 -12.72 -17.96
N ALA A 136 -0.15 -12.72 -17.36
CA ALA A 136 -1.26 -13.60 -17.75
C ALA A 136 -2.13 -13.08 -18.90
N VAL A 137 -1.80 -11.91 -19.49
CA VAL A 137 -2.64 -11.22 -20.50
C VAL A 137 -3.01 -12.12 -21.68
N THR A 138 -2.12 -13.01 -22.12
CA THR A 138 -2.35 -13.93 -23.24
C THR A 138 -3.29 -15.09 -22.92
N GLY A 139 -3.41 -15.50 -21.66
CA GLY A 139 -4.20 -16.67 -21.24
C GLY A 139 -5.56 -16.33 -20.62
N VAL A 140 -5.95 -15.05 -20.51
CA VAL A 140 -7.17 -14.65 -19.80
C VAL A 140 -8.44 -15.26 -20.40
N ASP A 141 -8.60 -15.21 -21.71
CA ASP A 141 -9.81 -15.73 -22.37
C ASP A 141 -9.88 -17.26 -22.32
N ASN A 142 -8.73 -17.91 -22.48
CA ASN A 142 -8.56 -19.35 -22.28
C ASN A 142 -8.85 -19.79 -20.83
N TRP A 143 -8.43 -18.99 -19.84
CA TRP A 143 -8.75 -19.23 -18.43
C TRP A 143 -10.25 -19.11 -18.17
N ARG A 144 -10.94 -18.13 -18.78
CA ARG A 144 -12.41 -18.02 -18.73
C ARG A 144 -13.10 -19.19 -19.43
N GLN A 145 -12.56 -19.66 -20.55
CA GLN A 145 -13.05 -20.85 -21.25
C GLN A 145 -12.90 -22.10 -20.37
N LEU A 146 -11.75 -22.28 -19.73
CA LEU A 146 -11.51 -23.36 -18.78
C LEU A 146 -12.48 -23.31 -17.59
N ARG A 147 -12.71 -22.12 -17.02
CA ARG A 147 -13.69 -21.91 -15.96
C ARG A 147 -15.09 -22.36 -16.39
N LYS A 148 -15.53 -21.93 -17.57
CA LYS A 148 -16.83 -22.32 -18.14
C LYS A 148 -16.91 -23.83 -18.36
N PHE A 149 -15.86 -24.43 -18.92
CA PHE A 149 -15.79 -25.88 -19.10
C PHE A 149 -15.94 -26.63 -17.77
N LEU A 150 -15.25 -26.20 -16.72
CA LEU A 150 -15.36 -26.78 -15.38
C LEU A 150 -16.79 -26.62 -14.83
N ALA A 151 -17.39 -25.44 -14.94
CA ALA A 151 -18.76 -25.21 -14.50
C ALA A 151 -19.77 -26.13 -15.22
N ASP A 152 -19.66 -26.25 -16.55
CA ASP A 152 -20.58 -27.04 -17.38
C ASP A 152 -20.46 -28.56 -17.10
N HIS A 153 -19.30 -29.04 -16.69
CA HIS A 153 -19.03 -30.46 -16.45
C HIS A 153 -19.05 -30.87 -14.98
N LEU A 154 -19.28 -29.93 -14.05
CA LEU A 154 -19.31 -30.20 -12.61
C LEU A 154 -20.36 -31.27 -12.24
N LEU A 155 -21.56 -31.22 -12.80
CA LEU A 155 -22.62 -32.21 -12.53
C LEU A 155 -22.25 -33.60 -13.03
N VAL A 156 -21.56 -33.71 -14.18
CA VAL A 156 -21.07 -34.99 -14.71
C VAL A 156 -19.96 -35.54 -13.81
N ALA A 157 -19.07 -34.68 -13.32
CA ALA A 157 -18.05 -35.09 -12.37
C ALA A 157 -18.67 -35.58 -11.05
N LEU A 158 -19.74 -34.95 -10.56
CA LEU A 158 -20.46 -35.30 -9.34
C LEU A 158 -21.29 -36.60 -9.46
N SER A 159 -21.68 -37.01 -10.66
CA SER A 159 -22.63 -38.13 -10.86
C SER A 159 -22.12 -39.53 -10.49
N VAL A 160 -20.86 -39.68 -10.04
CA VAL A 160 -20.26 -40.97 -9.73
C VAL A 160 -20.11 -41.16 -8.22
N GLU A 161 -20.60 -42.28 -7.69
CA GLU A 161 -20.37 -42.63 -6.30
C GLU A 161 -19.17 -43.60 -6.12
N PRO A 162 -18.43 -43.52 -5.00
CA PRO A 162 -18.48 -42.44 -4.00
C PRO A 162 -17.94 -41.11 -4.56
N GLN A 163 -18.37 -39.98 -4.01
CA GLN A 163 -17.81 -38.66 -4.33
C GLN A 163 -16.63 -38.31 -3.40
N PRO A 164 -15.46 -37.90 -3.94
CA PRO A 164 -14.39 -37.33 -3.15
C PRO A 164 -14.84 -36.07 -2.40
N THR A 165 -14.28 -35.86 -1.21
CA THR A 165 -14.62 -34.71 -0.37
C THR A 165 -14.36 -33.39 -1.10
N TRP A 166 -13.22 -33.23 -1.78
CA TRP A 166 -12.91 -32.02 -2.54
C TRP A 166 -13.94 -31.67 -3.62
N LEU A 167 -14.50 -32.69 -4.27
CA LEU A 167 -15.46 -32.50 -5.35
C LEU A 167 -16.83 -32.12 -4.77
N ARG A 168 -17.21 -32.71 -3.63
CA ARG A 168 -18.41 -32.31 -2.89
C ARG A 168 -18.31 -30.86 -2.41
N THR A 169 -17.19 -30.48 -1.80
CA THR A 169 -16.92 -29.10 -1.37
C THR A 169 -16.98 -28.13 -2.56
N LEU A 170 -16.41 -28.48 -3.71
CA LEU A 170 -16.53 -27.66 -4.92
C LEU A 170 -17.98 -27.54 -5.40
N GLY A 171 -18.78 -28.60 -5.28
CA GLY A 171 -20.22 -28.57 -5.56
C GLY A 171 -20.98 -27.58 -4.67
N GLU A 172 -20.69 -27.56 -3.37
CA GLU A 172 -21.26 -26.63 -2.40
C GLU A 172 -20.78 -25.18 -2.62
N HIS A 173 -19.54 -25.02 -3.07
CA HIS A 173 -18.90 -23.75 -3.40
C HIS A 173 -18.76 -23.52 -4.91
N ARG A 174 -19.79 -23.89 -5.69
CA ARG A 174 -19.82 -23.70 -7.15
C ARG A 174 -19.60 -22.25 -7.60
N ASN A 175 -19.79 -21.28 -6.70
CA ASN A 175 -19.43 -19.88 -6.93
C ASN A 175 -17.98 -19.72 -7.36
N LEU A 176 -17.04 -20.55 -6.92
CA LEU A 176 -15.63 -20.48 -7.32
C LEU A 176 -15.39 -20.65 -8.84
N LEU A 177 -16.38 -21.18 -9.56
CA LEU A 177 -16.39 -21.34 -11.02
C LEU A 177 -17.29 -20.30 -11.73
N ALA A 178 -17.76 -19.26 -11.03
CA ALA A 178 -18.61 -18.21 -11.56
C ALA A 178 -17.82 -16.94 -11.91
N ASP A 179 -18.53 -15.91 -12.42
CA ASP A 179 -17.95 -14.61 -12.76
C ASP A 179 -17.42 -13.83 -11.55
N ASN A 180 -18.11 -13.92 -10.41
CA ASN A 180 -17.72 -13.27 -9.16
C ASN A 180 -17.48 -14.34 -8.08
N PRO A 181 -16.31 -15.01 -8.10
CA PRO A 181 -16.11 -16.23 -7.35
C PRO A 181 -16.11 -16.04 -5.84
N CYS A 182 -15.75 -14.84 -5.36
CA CYS A 182 -15.62 -14.56 -3.93
C CYS A 182 -16.68 -13.61 -3.36
N ASP A 183 -17.67 -13.19 -4.16
CA ASP A 183 -18.77 -12.32 -3.70
C ASP A 183 -19.52 -12.93 -2.50
N ARG A 184 -19.66 -14.26 -2.50
CA ARG A 184 -20.29 -15.03 -1.41
C ARG A 184 -19.61 -14.80 -0.06
N TYR A 185 -18.28 -14.72 -0.03
CA TYR A 185 -17.50 -14.66 1.21
C TYR A 185 -17.28 -13.23 1.71
N ALA A 186 -17.46 -12.23 0.84
CA ALA A 186 -17.20 -10.83 1.16
C ALA A 186 -17.94 -10.32 2.44
N PRO A 187 -19.21 -10.67 2.70
CA PRO A 187 -19.91 -10.21 3.91
C PRO A 187 -19.30 -10.71 5.21
N GLN A 188 -18.87 -11.98 5.30
CA GLN A 188 -18.21 -12.49 6.51
C GLN A 188 -16.80 -11.91 6.66
N LEU A 189 -16.07 -11.75 5.56
CA LEU A 189 -14.74 -11.14 5.56
C LEU A 189 -14.75 -9.70 6.10
N MET A 190 -15.79 -8.92 5.78
CA MET A 190 -15.96 -7.58 6.37
C MET A 190 -16.05 -7.61 7.89
N ASN A 191 -16.62 -8.66 8.47
CA ASN A 191 -16.71 -8.84 9.91
C ASN A 191 -15.46 -9.51 10.52
N GLY A 192 -14.40 -9.68 9.73
CA GLY A 192 -13.17 -10.35 10.15
C GLY A 192 -13.28 -11.87 10.25
N ASP A 193 -14.33 -12.47 9.69
CA ASP A 193 -14.55 -13.91 9.71
C ASP A 193 -14.22 -14.54 8.34
N ALA A 194 -13.11 -15.29 8.30
CA ALA A 194 -12.65 -15.99 7.10
C ALA A 194 -12.97 -17.50 7.11
N ARG A 195 -13.70 -18.02 8.11
CA ARG A 195 -13.87 -19.47 8.32
C ARG A 195 -14.50 -20.19 7.13
N GLU A 196 -15.52 -19.59 6.50
CA GLU A 196 -16.17 -20.20 5.33
C GLU A 196 -15.21 -20.26 4.12
N LEU A 197 -14.43 -19.20 3.89
CA LEU A 197 -13.44 -19.18 2.81
C LEU A 197 -12.33 -20.21 3.07
N VAL A 198 -11.79 -20.25 4.29
CA VAL A 198 -10.79 -21.24 4.69
C VAL A 198 -11.34 -22.65 4.48
N ALA A 199 -12.52 -22.97 4.99
CA ALA A 199 -13.14 -24.28 4.81
C ALA A 199 -13.36 -24.64 3.33
N ALA A 200 -13.78 -23.67 2.50
CA ALA A 200 -13.94 -23.89 1.06
C ALA A 200 -12.59 -24.18 0.38
N THR A 201 -11.57 -23.37 0.66
CA THR A 201 -10.23 -23.51 0.06
C THR A 201 -9.52 -24.79 0.51
N GLU A 202 -9.55 -25.11 1.80
CA GLU A 202 -8.97 -26.35 2.34
C GLU A 202 -9.72 -27.58 1.87
N GLY A 203 -11.06 -27.54 1.85
CA GLY A 203 -11.87 -28.66 1.41
C GLY A 203 -11.70 -28.96 -0.08
N VAL A 204 -11.61 -27.93 -0.94
CA VAL A 204 -11.25 -28.10 -2.36
C VAL A 204 -9.75 -28.44 -2.52
N GLY A 205 -8.93 -28.15 -1.51
CA GLY A 205 -7.48 -28.36 -1.47
C GLY A 205 -6.72 -27.39 -2.37
N LEU A 206 -7.04 -26.11 -2.24
CA LEU A 206 -6.33 -25.00 -2.89
C LEU A 206 -5.09 -24.62 -2.08
N SER A 207 -4.00 -24.25 -2.77
CA SER A 207 -2.82 -23.72 -2.10
C SER A 207 -3.06 -22.31 -1.56
N ALA A 208 -2.26 -21.90 -0.57
CA ALA A 208 -2.23 -20.52 -0.09
C ALA A 208 -1.84 -19.50 -1.20
N SER A 209 -1.16 -19.98 -2.25
CA SER A 209 -0.80 -19.19 -3.43
C SER A 209 -1.90 -19.08 -4.49
N SER A 210 -3.06 -19.72 -4.30
CA SER A 210 -4.16 -19.63 -5.27
C SER A 210 -4.68 -18.20 -5.40
N TRP A 211 -5.05 -17.81 -6.62
CA TRP A 211 -5.62 -16.49 -6.90
C TRP A 211 -6.91 -16.22 -6.12
N VAL A 212 -7.60 -17.26 -5.63
CA VAL A 212 -8.85 -17.16 -4.86
C VAL A 212 -8.68 -16.28 -3.62
N TRP A 213 -7.56 -16.37 -2.91
CA TRP A 213 -7.29 -15.54 -1.74
C TRP A 213 -7.19 -14.06 -2.09
N GLN A 214 -6.52 -13.74 -3.19
CA GLN A 214 -6.36 -12.37 -3.67
C GLN A 214 -7.71 -11.82 -4.20
N GLU A 215 -8.47 -12.63 -4.93
CA GLU A 215 -9.81 -12.26 -5.42
C GLU A 215 -10.81 -12.07 -4.28
N ALA A 216 -10.69 -12.82 -3.18
CA ALA A 216 -11.49 -12.60 -1.97
C ALA A 216 -11.24 -11.21 -1.36
N ILE A 217 -9.98 -10.75 -1.32
CA ILE A 217 -9.65 -9.39 -0.86
C ILE A 217 -10.17 -8.32 -1.84
N ILE A 218 -10.14 -8.59 -3.15
CA ILE A 218 -10.74 -7.69 -4.15
C ILE A 218 -12.25 -7.59 -3.94
N SER A 219 -12.95 -8.72 -3.79
CA SER A 219 -14.40 -8.77 -3.55
C SER A 219 -14.78 -8.07 -2.24
N HIS A 220 -14.02 -8.30 -1.17
CA HIS A 220 -14.16 -7.59 0.10
C HIS A 220 -13.99 -6.06 -0.09
N THR A 221 -12.94 -5.62 -0.78
CA THR A 221 -12.68 -4.20 -1.07
C THR A 221 -13.83 -3.57 -1.85
N GLN A 222 -14.32 -4.24 -2.91
CA GLN A 222 -15.44 -3.76 -3.70
C GLN A 222 -16.71 -3.64 -2.85
N ARG A 223 -16.97 -4.59 -1.95
CA ARG A 223 -18.12 -4.55 -1.05
C ARG A 223 -18.04 -3.37 -0.08
N VAL A 224 -16.90 -3.15 0.55
CA VAL A 224 -16.64 -1.97 1.40
C VAL A 224 -16.85 -0.68 0.61
N CYS A 225 -16.37 -0.63 -0.63
CA CYS A 225 -16.51 0.56 -1.48
C CYS A 225 -17.96 0.80 -1.97
N LYS A 226 -18.84 -0.22 -1.95
CA LYS A 226 -20.26 -0.10 -2.29
C LYS A 226 -21.12 0.40 -1.11
N LEU A 227 -20.55 0.55 0.08
CA LEU A 227 -21.26 1.12 1.24
C LEU A 227 -21.69 2.56 0.97
N LYS A 228 -22.97 2.86 1.23
CA LYS A 228 -23.56 4.19 1.03
C LYS A 228 -23.11 5.19 2.09
N SER A 229 -22.92 4.74 3.33
CA SER A 229 -22.49 5.58 4.44
C SER A 229 -20.97 5.79 4.42
N ASP A 230 -20.53 7.05 4.42
CA ASP A 230 -19.11 7.41 4.53
C ASP A 230 -18.53 7.02 5.89
N GLU A 231 -19.34 7.02 6.95
CA GLU A 231 -18.91 6.63 8.30
C GLU A 231 -18.63 5.13 8.38
N GLU A 232 -19.50 4.31 7.80
CA GLU A 232 -19.30 2.86 7.73
C GLU A 232 -18.09 2.53 6.85
N PHE A 233 -17.98 3.15 5.68
CA PHE A 233 -16.81 3.00 4.81
C PHE A 233 -15.50 3.31 5.56
N ARG A 234 -15.43 4.42 6.30
CA ARG A 234 -14.25 4.78 7.10
C ARG A 234 -13.96 3.77 8.22
N ARG A 235 -14.98 3.16 8.82
CA ARG A 235 -14.79 2.11 9.84
C ARG A 235 -14.07 0.88 9.29
N TYR A 236 -14.38 0.49 8.05
CA TYR A 236 -13.74 -0.66 7.39
C TYR A 236 -12.44 -0.31 6.65
N LEU A 237 -12.17 0.98 6.44
CA LEU A 237 -10.99 1.44 5.70
C LEU A 237 -9.67 1.06 6.40
N GLU A 238 -9.55 1.30 7.71
CA GLU A 238 -8.28 1.04 8.43
C GLU A 238 -7.89 -0.45 8.45
N PRO A 239 -8.79 -1.40 8.79
CA PRO A 239 -8.51 -2.83 8.65
C PRO A 239 -8.16 -3.24 7.22
N LEU A 240 -8.82 -2.63 6.23
CA LEU A 240 -8.53 -2.92 4.82
C LEU A 240 -7.14 -2.43 4.42
N LEU A 241 -6.73 -1.24 4.85
CA LEU A 241 -5.38 -0.74 4.63
C LEU A 241 -4.34 -1.65 5.29
N ASP A 242 -4.58 -2.15 6.51
CA ASP A 242 -3.69 -3.11 7.16
C ASP A 242 -3.46 -4.36 6.29
N LEU A 243 -4.51 -4.91 5.68
CA LEU A 243 -4.40 -6.03 4.73
C LEU A 243 -3.54 -5.66 3.50
N LEU A 244 -3.74 -4.47 2.92
CA LEU A 244 -2.96 -4.00 1.77
C LEU A 244 -1.48 -3.73 2.11
N TYR A 245 -1.18 -3.40 3.37
CA TYR A 245 0.18 -3.31 3.91
C TYR A 245 0.80 -4.67 4.25
N GLY A 246 0.09 -5.78 3.99
CA GLY A 246 0.57 -7.14 4.26
C GLY A 246 0.40 -7.59 5.71
N LYS A 247 -0.37 -6.87 6.53
CA LYS A 247 -0.75 -7.33 7.86
C LYS A 247 -1.97 -8.25 7.71
N GLY A 248 -1.86 -9.51 8.12
CA GLY A 248 -2.97 -10.48 8.03
C GLY A 248 -2.62 -11.82 7.39
N GLY A 249 -1.34 -12.10 7.12
CA GLY A 249 -0.88 -13.43 6.70
C GLY A 249 -1.14 -13.80 5.24
N VAL A 250 -1.84 -12.95 4.49
CA VAL A 250 -2.05 -13.12 3.04
C VAL A 250 -1.08 -12.23 2.27
N GLN A 251 -0.24 -12.84 1.44
CA GLN A 251 0.67 -12.10 0.57
C GLN A 251 -0.07 -11.69 -0.71
N LEU A 252 -0.32 -10.40 -0.87
CA LEU A 252 -0.96 -9.84 -2.05
C LEU A 252 0.10 -9.44 -3.09
N SER A 253 -0.18 -9.72 -4.37
CA SER A 253 0.63 -9.20 -5.48
C SER A 253 0.55 -7.67 -5.53
N GLY A 254 1.57 -7.05 -6.14
CA GLY A 254 1.61 -5.60 -6.33
C GLY A 254 0.36 -5.07 -7.05
N ASN A 255 -0.07 -5.78 -8.09
CA ASN A 255 -1.22 -5.41 -8.92
C ASN A 255 -2.55 -5.49 -8.18
N VAL A 256 -2.73 -6.51 -7.34
CA VAL A 256 -3.94 -6.61 -6.50
C VAL A 256 -4.01 -5.47 -5.51
N VAL A 257 -2.87 -5.07 -4.91
CA VAL A 257 -2.83 -3.91 -4.03
C VAL A 257 -3.18 -2.62 -4.79
N VAL A 258 -2.61 -2.40 -5.98
CA VAL A 258 -2.94 -1.24 -6.83
C VAL A 258 -4.41 -1.22 -7.22
N ARG A 259 -4.99 -2.36 -7.60
CA ARG A 259 -6.42 -2.50 -7.93
C ARG A 259 -7.32 -2.17 -6.74
N CYS A 260 -7.01 -2.68 -5.56
CA CYS A 260 -7.75 -2.35 -4.33
C CYS A 260 -7.62 -0.87 -3.96
N LEU A 261 -6.42 -0.29 -4.07
CA LEU A 261 -6.20 1.13 -3.83
C LEU A 261 -7.02 2.01 -4.78
N ALA A 262 -7.05 1.68 -6.07
CA ALA A 262 -7.86 2.40 -7.04
C ALA A 262 -9.34 2.44 -6.62
N LEU A 263 -9.92 1.29 -6.24
CA LEU A 263 -11.31 1.22 -5.76
C LEU A 263 -11.55 2.10 -4.52
N ILE A 264 -10.63 2.05 -3.54
CA ILE A 264 -10.71 2.83 -2.31
C ILE A 264 -10.63 4.33 -2.61
N LEU A 265 -9.66 4.76 -3.44
CA LEU A 265 -9.45 6.15 -3.81
C LEU A 265 -10.67 6.73 -4.53
N ILE A 266 -11.24 6.00 -5.49
CA ILE A 266 -12.46 6.37 -6.20
C ILE A 266 -13.62 6.54 -5.23
N ARG A 267 -13.81 5.60 -4.30
CA ARG A 267 -14.88 5.70 -3.29
C ARG A 267 -14.66 6.87 -2.34
N TYR A 268 -13.42 7.11 -1.92
CA TYR A 268 -13.08 8.18 -0.98
C TYR A 268 -13.31 9.56 -1.61
N ALA A 269 -12.96 9.74 -2.89
CA ALA A 269 -13.14 10.99 -3.63
C ALA A 269 -14.62 11.37 -3.83
N ARG A 270 -15.53 10.37 -3.85
CA ARG A 270 -16.99 10.57 -3.93
C ARG A 270 -17.65 10.87 -2.58
N GLY A 271 -16.91 10.79 -1.48
CA GLY A 271 -17.42 11.10 -0.15
C GLY A 271 -17.79 12.59 -0.02
N LYS A 272 -18.62 12.91 0.98
CA LYS A 272 -19.04 14.30 1.24
C LYS A 272 -17.84 15.21 1.58
N ASP A 273 -16.86 14.63 2.27
CA ASP A 273 -15.59 15.26 2.63
C ASP A 273 -14.44 14.29 2.39
N TRP A 274 -13.36 14.84 1.85
CA TRP A 274 -12.12 14.19 1.48
C TRP A 274 -10.92 14.75 2.28
N PRO A 275 -10.95 14.71 3.64
CA PRO A 275 -9.80 15.14 4.43
C PRO A 275 -8.59 14.26 4.12
N GLU A 276 -7.39 14.81 4.32
CA GLU A 276 -6.16 14.03 4.15
C GLU A 276 -6.21 12.76 5.01
N HIS A 277 -6.00 11.62 4.35
CA HIS A 277 -5.79 10.33 4.98
C HIS A 277 -4.32 9.89 4.77
N PRO A 278 -3.42 10.11 5.73
CA PRO A 278 -1.98 9.93 5.54
C PRO A 278 -1.60 8.54 5.02
N ARG A 279 -2.12 7.47 5.65
CA ARG A 279 -1.84 6.08 5.24
C ARG A 279 -2.28 5.78 3.79
N LEU A 280 -3.51 6.16 3.44
CA LEU A 280 -4.03 5.96 2.08
C LEU A 280 -3.22 6.74 1.05
N ARG A 281 -2.88 8.01 1.35
CA ARG A 281 -2.00 8.83 0.49
C ARG A 281 -0.64 8.18 0.31
N ASP A 282 0.03 7.84 1.41
CA ASP A 282 1.40 7.31 1.37
C ASP A 282 1.43 5.98 0.61
N LEU A 283 0.47 5.09 0.85
CA LEU A 283 0.35 3.84 0.12
C LEU A 283 0.05 4.06 -1.37
N ALA A 284 -0.80 5.03 -1.73
CA ALA A 284 -1.07 5.37 -3.12
C ALA A 284 0.18 5.91 -3.83
N VAL A 285 0.93 6.81 -3.19
CA VAL A 285 2.18 7.35 -3.75
C VAL A 285 3.27 6.29 -3.83
N GLU A 286 3.36 5.39 -2.85
CA GLU A 286 4.32 4.28 -2.85
C GLU A 286 4.05 3.29 -3.98
N ARG A 287 2.78 2.92 -4.21
CA ARG A 287 2.41 1.84 -5.15
C ARG A 287 2.10 2.32 -6.57
N ILE A 288 1.57 3.53 -6.73
CA ILE A 288 1.18 4.11 -8.03
C ILE A 288 2.16 5.20 -8.46
N GLY A 289 2.74 5.93 -7.51
CA GLY A 289 3.64 7.05 -7.75
C GLY A 289 2.97 8.42 -7.54
N ASN A 290 3.77 9.48 -7.54
CA ASN A 290 3.26 10.85 -7.42
C ASN A 290 2.38 11.19 -8.65
N PRO A 291 1.12 11.64 -8.46
CA PRO A 291 0.19 11.94 -9.55
C PRO A 291 0.67 13.04 -10.53
N TRP A 292 1.63 13.89 -10.16
CA TRP A 292 2.23 14.90 -11.06
C TRP A 292 3.26 14.28 -11.99
N LEU A 293 4.08 13.38 -11.42
CA LEU A 293 5.22 12.78 -12.12
C LEU A 293 4.85 11.51 -12.89
N LYS A 294 3.80 10.81 -12.45
CA LYS A 294 3.38 9.50 -12.95
C LYS A 294 1.94 9.52 -13.48
N ARG A 295 1.55 10.56 -14.20
CA ARG A 295 0.19 10.71 -14.74
C ARG A 295 -0.29 9.48 -15.53
N ALA A 296 0.55 8.93 -16.40
CA ALA A 296 0.22 7.72 -17.17
C ALA A 296 -0.11 6.50 -16.28
N ALA A 297 0.54 6.36 -15.12
CA ALA A 297 0.22 5.28 -14.18
C ALA A 297 -1.16 5.49 -13.53
N TRP A 298 -1.49 6.73 -13.14
CA TRP A 298 -2.80 7.05 -12.59
C TRP A 298 -3.92 6.87 -13.62
N ASP A 299 -3.68 7.29 -14.86
CA ASP A 299 -4.62 7.09 -15.97
C ASP A 299 -4.80 5.61 -16.32
N ALA A 300 -3.76 4.78 -16.17
CA ALA A 300 -3.84 3.34 -16.41
C ALA A 300 -4.53 2.56 -15.28
N TYR A 301 -4.20 2.86 -14.01
CA TYR A 301 -4.62 2.04 -12.87
C TYR A 301 -5.87 2.58 -12.15
N VAL A 302 -5.99 3.90 -11.97
CA VAL A 302 -7.10 4.51 -11.21
C VAL A 302 -8.25 4.88 -12.13
N LYS A 303 -7.98 5.43 -13.31
CA LYS A 303 -8.99 5.78 -14.33
C LYS A 303 -10.09 6.72 -13.79
N ASP A 304 -9.77 7.56 -12.82
CA ASP A 304 -10.70 8.52 -12.21
C ASP A 304 -9.95 9.81 -11.87
N ASP A 305 -10.35 10.91 -12.52
CA ASP A 305 -9.64 12.19 -12.43
C ASP A 305 -9.87 12.89 -11.09
N GLU A 306 -11.02 12.69 -10.46
CA GLU A 306 -11.35 13.29 -9.16
C GLU A 306 -10.55 12.61 -8.04
N ALA A 307 -10.40 11.28 -8.10
CA ALA A 307 -9.52 10.55 -7.19
C ALA A 307 -8.05 10.96 -7.35
N ARG A 308 -7.60 11.19 -8.58
CA ARG A 308 -6.24 11.70 -8.85
C ARG A 308 -6.05 13.11 -8.30
N LYS A 309 -6.98 14.04 -8.57
CA LYS A 309 -6.98 15.42 -8.06
C LYS A 309 -7.04 15.49 -6.53
N MET A 310 -7.73 14.55 -5.88
CA MET A 310 -7.77 14.42 -4.43
C MET A 310 -6.36 14.22 -3.85
N VAL A 311 -5.67 13.20 -4.35
CA VAL A 311 -4.34 12.83 -3.84
C VAL A 311 -3.32 13.90 -4.21
N ASP A 312 -3.44 14.47 -5.41
CA ASP A 312 -2.73 15.69 -5.81
C ASP A 312 -2.92 16.81 -4.76
N ALA A 313 -4.16 17.19 -4.45
CA ALA A 313 -4.45 18.25 -3.50
C ALA A 313 -3.86 17.97 -2.10
N TRP A 314 -3.93 16.74 -1.60
CA TRP A 314 -3.29 16.33 -0.34
C TRP A 314 -1.76 16.50 -0.37
N LEU A 315 -1.13 16.24 -1.50
CA LEU A 315 0.31 16.44 -1.66
C LEU A 315 0.67 17.93 -1.74
N LYS A 316 -0.09 18.74 -2.49
CA LYS A 316 0.09 20.20 -2.54
C LYS A 316 -0.02 20.81 -1.15
N ASP A 317 -1.11 20.49 -0.44
CA ASP A 317 -1.36 20.96 0.93
C ASP A 317 -0.17 20.69 1.85
N ARG A 318 0.29 19.43 1.88
CA ARG A 318 1.44 19.04 2.69
C ARG A 318 2.73 19.75 2.29
N LEU A 319 3.03 19.87 1.00
CA LEU A 319 4.27 20.50 0.56
C LEU A 319 4.29 22.02 0.83
N ILE A 320 3.15 22.69 0.66
CA ILE A 320 3.01 24.12 1.02
C ILE A 320 3.15 24.27 2.55
N THR A 321 2.51 23.39 3.32
CA THR A 321 2.62 23.38 4.78
C THR A 321 4.05 23.14 5.25
N ASP A 322 4.74 22.14 4.69
CA ASP A 322 6.14 21.85 4.99
C ASP A 322 7.05 23.05 4.69
N PHE A 323 6.81 23.75 3.58
CA PHE A 323 7.56 24.95 3.21
C PHE A 323 7.41 26.05 4.27
N PHE A 324 6.19 26.43 4.62
CA PHE A 324 5.99 27.50 5.62
C PHE A 324 6.38 27.08 7.04
N ALA A 325 6.32 25.80 7.39
CA ALA A 325 6.68 25.30 8.71
C ALA A 325 8.20 25.17 8.92
N LEU A 326 8.97 24.79 7.89
CA LEU A 326 10.40 24.46 8.01
C LEU A 326 11.33 25.47 7.32
N LEU A 327 10.85 26.17 6.30
CA LEU A 327 11.70 26.97 5.39
C LEU A 327 11.45 28.48 5.49
N SER A 328 10.54 28.88 6.37
CA SER A 328 10.19 30.26 6.65
C SER A 328 10.68 30.67 8.05
N GLU A 329 11.13 31.92 8.19
CA GLU A 329 11.85 32.39 9.39
C GLU A 329 10.92 32.86 10.54
N ASP A 330 9.60 33.09 10.32
CA ASP A 330 8.73 33.87 11.21
C ASP A 330 7.35 33.22 11.52
N GLY A 331 7.29 32.43 12.58
CA GLY A 331 6.14 31.58 12.93
C GLY A 331 4.71 32.14 12.76
N ALA A 332 4.40 33.37 13.20
CA ALA A 332 3.02 33.91 13.16
C ALA A 332 2.64 34.58 11.82
N ALA A 333 3.56 35.27 11.14
CA ALA A 333 3.32 35.83 9.80
C ALA A 333 3.20 34.72 8.75
N ASP A 334 3.85 33.59 9.01
CA ASP A 334 3.88 32.42 8.13
C ASP A 334 2.56 31.69 8.09
N GLN A 335 1.77 31.74 9.16
CA GLN A 335 0.46 31.12 9.21
C GLN A 335 -0.57 31.84 8.32
N ARG A 336 -0.48 33.18 8.20
CA ARG A 336 -1.33 33.97 7.27
C ARG A 336 -0.98 33.68 5.82
N ARG A 337 0.32 33.67 5.49
CA ARG A 337 0.82 33.35 4.14
C ARG A 337 0.46 31.93 3.73
N LEU A 338 0.65 30.96 4.63
CA LEU A 338 0.22 29.58 4.45
C LEU A 338 -1.28 29.52 4.16
N ALA A 339 -2.12 30.08 5.05
CA ALA A 339 -3.58 30.05 4.89
C ALA A 339 -4.04 30.70 3.57
N TYR A 340 -3.37 31.77 3.13
CA TYR A 340 -3.64 32.40 1.84
C TYR A 340 -3.36 31.45 0.67
N TRP A 341 -2.16 30.86 0.61
CA TRP A 341 -1.77 30.01 -0.53
C TRP A 341 -2.51 28.67 -0.56
N LEU A 342 -2.92 28.12 0.59
CA LEU A 342 -3.75 26.91 0.63
C LEU A 342 -5.09 27.08 -0.09
N ARG A 343 -5.62 28.31 -0.21
CA ARG A 343 -6.84 28.60 -1.00
C ARG A 343 -6.66 28.24 -2.48
N PHE A 344 -5.44 28.38 -3.02
CA PHE A 344 -5.15 28.23 -4.45
C PHE A 344 -4.86 26.79 -4.89
N ILE A 345 -4.75 25.82 -3.96
CA ILE A 345 -4.49 24.41 -4.29
C ILE A 345 -5.32 23.87 -5.47
N PRO A 346 -6.64 24.15 -5.57
CA PRO A 346 -7.46 23.63 -6.67
C PRO A 346 -7.06 24.13 -8.07
N VAL A 347 -6.34 25.25 -8.16
CA VAL A 347 -5.94 25.90 -9.42
C VAL A 347 -4.44 25.92 -9.67
N ILE A 348 -3.65 25.39 -8.73
CA ILE A 348 -2.21 25.21 -8.94
C ILE A 348 -2.02 24.04 -9.92
N GLU A 349 -1.43 24.31 -11.07
CA GLU A 349 -1.14 23.31 -12.09
C GLU A 349 0.17 22.57 -11.80
N ASP A 350 1.22 23.32 -11.48
CA ASP A 350 2.56 22.82 -11.20
C ASP A 350 3.20 23.57 -10.02
N MET A 351 4.16 22.94 -9.35
CA MET A 351 4.87 23.49 -8.19
C MET A 351 6.34 23.11 -8.19
N TRP A 352 7.18 24.04 -7.76
CA TRP A 352 8.62 23.85 -7.59
C TRP A 352 9.10 24.52 -6.31
N PHE A 353 10.21 24.01 -5.78
CA PHE A 353 10.82 24.53 -4.56
C PHE A 353 12.30 24.80 -4.83
N ALA A 354 12.73 26.05 -4.64
CA ALA A 354 14.13 26.43 -4.70
C ALA A 354 14.70 26.55 -3.29
N LEU A 355 15.55 25.60 -2.90
CA LEU A 355 16.12 25.54 -1.56
C LEU A 355 17.43 26.33 -1.48
N GLY A 356 17.53 27.21 -0.49
CA GLY A 356 18.77 27.92 -0.16
C GLY A 356 19.83 27.01 0.47
N PRO A 357 21.07 27.52 0.63
CA PRO A 357 22.19 26.75 1.17
C PRO A 357 21.92 26.03 2.50
N HIS A 358 21.24 26.69 3.45
CA HIS A 358 20.90 26.08 4.73
C HIS A 358 19.94 24.89 4.55
N ALA A 359 18.79 25.12 3.92
CA ALA A 359 17.78 24.08 3.71
C ALA A 359 18.27 22.89 2.86
N ARG A 360 19.21 23.15 1.96
CA ARG A 360 19.87 22.12 1.15
C ARG A 360 20.80 21.24 1.99
N THR A 361 21.56 21.81 2.91
CA THR A 361 22.67 21.12 3.61
C THR A 361 22.29 20.58 4.99
N THR A 362 21.27 21.16 5.64
CA THR A 362 20.82 20.73 6.97
C THR A 362 20.38 19.27 6.95
N ASN A 363 20.98 18.45 7.82
CA ASN A 363 20.83 16.99 7.82
C ASN A 363 19.94 16.46 8.96
N THR A 364 19.08 17.31 9.54
CA THR A 364 18.09 16.83 10.51
C THR A 364 17.05 15.95 9.82
N PHE A 365 16.33 15.15 10.62
CA PHE A 365 15.31 14.24 10.12
C PHE A 365 14.24 14.99 9.30
N GLU A 366 13.78 16.13 9.78
CA GLU A 366 12.73 16.97 9.17
C GLU A 366 13.14 17.46 7.79
N PHE A 367 14.37 17.98 7.66
CA PHE A 367 14.90 18.47 6.39
C PHE A 367 15.15 17.35 5.38
N ARG A 368 15.59 16.17 5.83
CA ARG A 368 15.72 14.99 4.95
C ARG A 368 14.38 14.54 4.41
N GLU A 369 13.39 14.43 5.28
CA GLU A 369 12.04 13.98 4.93
C GLU A 369 11.32 14.98 4.01
N MET A 370 11.47 16.28 4.26
CA MET A 370 10.98 17.32 3.36
C MET A 370 11.60 17.21 1.97
N ARG A 371 12.94 17.11 1.88
CA ARG A 371 13.63 16.96 0.58
C ARG A 371 13.22 15.69 -0.16
N LYS A 372 13.01 14.59 0.57
CA LYS A 372 12.51 13.32 0.01
C LYS A 372 11.12 13.51 -0.61
N ARG A 373 10.20 14.19 0.09
CA ARG A 373 8.83 14.46 -0.39
C ARG A 373 8.79 15.41 -1.59
N MET A 374 9.66 16.43 -1.61
CA MET A 374 9.79 17.36 -2.74
C MET A 374 10.58 16.76 -3.93
N GLY A 375 11.08 15.54 -3.82
CA GLY A 375 11.90 14.89 -4.85
C GLY A 375 11.27 14.97 -6.25
N GLY A 376 12.03 15.46 -7.22
CA GLY A 376 11.56 15.73 -8.59
C GLY A 376 11.01 17.15 -8.82
N LEU A 377 10.82 17.93 -7.77
CA LEU A 377 10.31 19.31 -7.80
C LEU A 377 11.31 20.32 -7.19
N LEU A 378 12.50 19.84 -6.80
CA LEU A 378 13.54 20.61 -6.13
C LEU A 378 14.50 21.26 -7.12
N HIS A 379 14.77 22.53 -6.86
CA HIS A 379 15.92 23.26 -7.36
C HIS A 379 16.78 23.73 -6.19
N TYR A 380 18.05 23.98 -6.45
CA TYR A 380 18.96 24.64 -5.54
C TYR A 380 19.08 26.11 -5.93
N LEU A 381 18.82 26.97 -4.95
CA LEU A 381 18.84 28.42 -5.12
C LEU A 381 20.27 28.93 -5.01
N ASP A 382 20.79 29.47 -6.11
CA ASP A 382 22.13 30.05 -6.19
C ASP A 382 22.07 31.59 -6.21
N GLY A 383 23.10 32.25 -5.67
CA GLY A 383 23.28 33.70 -5.72
C GLY A 383 23.67 34.32 -4.38
N GLN A 384 24.02 35.61 -4.40
CA GLN A 384 24.38 36.35 -3.19
C GLN A 384 23.11 36.76 -2.43
N GLY A 385 22.90 36.20 -1.23
CA GLY A 385 21.74 36.46 -0.39
C GLY A 385 21.76 35.68 0.93
N SER A 386 20.73 35.83 1.76
CA SER A 386 20.58 35.07 3.00
C SER A 386 20.65 33.56 2.72
N PRO A 387 21.42 32.75 3.47
CA PRO A 387 21.46 31.30 3.31
C PRO A 387 20.13 30.62 3.63
N TYR A 388 19.21 31.35 4.27
CA TYR A 388 17.85 30.95 4.61
C TYR A 388 16.82 31.33 3.54
N ASN A 389 17.22 31.99 2.44
CA ASN A 389 16.31 32.26 1.34
C ASN A 389 15.89 30.95 0.68
N ASN A 390 14.59 30.68 0.72
CA ASN A 390 13.94 29.62 -0.04
C ASN A 390 12.84 30.24 -0.87
N ALA A 391 12.53 29.65 -2.02
CA ALA A 391 11.40 30.06 -2.83
C ALA A 391 10.45 28.89 -3.08
N PHE A 392 9.17 29.18 -3.00
CA PHE A 392 8.07 28.33 -3.43
C PHE A 392 7.50 28.93 -4.72
N ILE A 393 7.56 28.17 -5.81
CA ILE A 393 7.10 28.61 -7.13
C ILE A 393 5.90 27.77 -7.53
N MET A 394 4.85 28.42 -8.03
CA MET A 394 3.63 27.75 -8.49
C MET A 394 3.18 28.29 -9.84
N LYS A 395 2.71 27.40 -10.70
CA LYS A 395 2.02 27.75 -11.94
C LYS A 395 0.52 27.82 -11.68
N ILE A 396 -0.08 28.98 -11.95
CA ILE A 396 -1.52 29.21 -11.81
C ILE A 396 -2.02 29.87 -13.10
N GLY A 397 -2.70 29.10 -13.94
CA GLY A 397 -3.15 29.55 -15.25
C GLY A 397 -2.01 30.13 -16.09
N PRO A 398 -2.11 31.38 -16.58
CA PRO A 398 -1.09 31.98 -17.42
C PRO A 398 0.12 32.52 -16.63
N PHE A 399 0.18 32.34 -15.32
CA PHE A 399 1.21 32.94 -14.46
C PHE A 399 2.11 31.92 -13.76
N MET A 400 3.35 32.35 -13.53
CA MET A 400 4.29 31.73 -12.59
C MET A 400 4.45 32.67 -11.39
N VAL A 401 4.16 32.16 -10.21
CA VAL A 401 4.16 32.93 -8.95
C VAL A 401 5.29 32.42 -8.08
N ALA A 402 6.26 33.28 -7.76
CA ALA A 402 7.40 32.97 -6.90
C ALA A 402 7.25 33.66 -5.54
N GLU A 403 7.03 32.87 -4.51
CA GLU A 403 6.91 33.27 -3.11
C GLU A 403 8.23 32.98 -2.36
N PHE A 404 8.70 33.91 -1.55
CA PHE A 404 9.97 33.75 -0.81
C PHE A 404 9.72 33.59 0.70
N GLY A 405 10.44 32.66 1.33
CA GLY A 405 10.26 32.32 2.74
C GLY A 405 10.70 33.40 3.73
N VAL A 406 11.74 34.17 3.42
CA VAL A 406 12.30 35.18 4.34
C VAL A 406 11.46 36.47 4.35
N THR A 407 11.23 37.01 5.55
CA THR A 407 10.40 38.19 5.84
C THR A 407 10.90 39.44 5.12
N GLY A 408 9.98 40.26 4.60
CA GLY A 408 10.30 41.46 3.80
C GLY A 408 10.53 41.19 2.31
N ASN A 409 10.51 39.93 1.88
CA ASN A 409 10.45 39.60 0.46
C ASN A 409 9.02 39.76 -0.10
N ALA A 410 8.98 40.11 -1.39
CA ALA A 410 7.76 40.22 -2.17
C ALA A 410 7.47 38.90 -2.90
N THR A 411 6.22 38.68 -3.25
CA THR A 411 5.82 37.68 -4.25
C THR A 411 6.03 38.28 -5.64
N TYR A 412 6.72 37.55 -6.50
CA TYR A 412 6.96 37.97 -7.89
C TYR A 412 6.10 37.14 -8.82
N ILE A 413 5.41 37.80 -9.76
CA ILE A 413 4.53 37.13 -10.71
C ILE A 413 5.04 37.38 -12.12
N TYR A 414 5.23 36.30 -12.87
CA TYR A 414 5.70 36.29 -14.26
C TYR A 414 4.61 35.70 -15.16
N ASN A 415 4.65 35.99 -16.47
CA ASN A 415 3.90 35.13 -17.39
C ASN A 415 4.57 33.75 -17.42
N ALA A 416 3.78 32.68 -17.53
CA ALA A 416 4.31 31.32 -17.51
C ALA A 416 5.28 31.01 -18.66
N ARG A 417 5.20 31.77 -19.75
CA ARG A 417 6.15 31.68 -20.88
C ARG A 417 7.52 32.32 -20.59
N ASP A 418 7.58 33.27 -19.65
CA ASP A 418 8.76 34.10 -19.38
C ASP A 418 9.67 33.50 -18.29
N LEU A 419 9.11 32.71 -17.37
CA LEU A 419 9.85 31.97 -16.35
C LEU A 419 9.66 30.45 -16.55
N LYS A 420 10.65 29.80 -17.17
CA LYS A 420 10.63 28.35 -17.42
C LYS A 420 11.54 27.63 -16.43
N LEU A 421 10.93 26.90 -15.51
CA LEU A 421 11.64 25.99 -14.61
C LEU A 421 11.57 24.57 -15.18
N ASP A 422 12.70 24.08 -15.70
CA ASP A 422 12.83 22.71 -16.19
C ASP A 422 13.14 21.78 -15.01
N SER A 423 12.37 20.70 -14.83
CA SER A 423 12.61 19.70 -13.79
C SER A 423 13.98 19.01 -13.88
N MET A 424 14.63 19.02 -15.06
CA MET A 424 15.99 18.53 -15.23
C MET A 424 17.05 19.51 -14.72
N ARG A 425 16.72 20.80 -14.62
CA ARG A 425 17.63 21.84 -14.18
C ARG A 425 17.69 21.86 -12.66
N ARG A 426 18.76 21.33 -12.07
CA ARG A 426 18.91 21.27 -10.59
C ARG A 426 19.13 22.62 -9.89
N HIS A 427 19.49 23.68 -10.62
CA HIS A 427 19.93 24.96 -10.05
C HIS A 427 19.20 26.15 -10.67
N VAL A 428 18.76 27.10 -9.84
CA VAL A 428 18.09 28.33 -10.26
C VAL A 428 18.68 29.53 -9.52
N SER A 429 18.91 30.64 -10.23
CA SER A 429 19.48 31.84 -9.60
C SER A 429 18.40 32.66 -8.91
N ILE A 430 18.71 33.23 -7.75
CA ILE A 430 17.84 34.22 -7.09
C ILE A 430 17.60 35.47 -7.96
N HIS A 431 18.56 35.83 -8.81
CA HIS A 431 18.42 36.96 -9.73
C HIS A 431 17.42 36.67 -10.85
N GLU A 432 17.31 35.40 -11.26
CA GLU A 432 16.30 34.94 -12.23
C GLU A 432 14.90 35.01 -11.61
N LEU A 433 14.75 34.53 -10.36
CA LEU A 433 13.48 34.57 -9.63
C LEU A 433 13.07 35.97 -9.13
N LYS A 434 13.95 36.97 -9.25
CA LYS A 434 13.69 38.39 -8.94
C LYS A 434 13.94 39.31 -10.14
N ALA A 435 13.98 38.74 -11.34
CA ALA A 435 14.26 39.49 -12.56
C ALA A 435 13.23 40.60 -12.79
N ALA A 436 13.64 41.68 -13.45
CA ALA A 436 12.83 42.88 -13.68
C ALA A 436 11.67 42.67 -14.67
N ASN A 437 11.68 41.56 -15.42
CA ASN A 437 10.62 41.19 -16.38
C ASN A 437 9.38 40.55 -15.71
N HIS A 438 9.22 40.68 -14.40
CA HIS A 438 7.99 40.28 -13.72
C HIS A 438 6.81 41.17 -14.16
N VAL A 439 5.63 40.59 -14.24
CA VAL A 439 4.37 41.30 -14.52
C VAL A 439 3.98 42.16 -13.31
N THR A 440 4.16 41.63 -12.11
CA THR A 440 3.94 42.40 -10.88
C THR A 440 4.77 41.87 -9.72
N ARG A 441 5.00 42.74 -8.75
CA ARG A 441 5.66 42.45 -7.48
C ARG A 441 4.69 42.83 -6.36
N LEU A 442 4.20 41.85 -5.62
CA LEU A 442 3.23 42.04 -4.56
C LEU A 442 3.90 41.94 -3.19
N ILE A 443 3.59 42.86 -2.28
CA ILE A 443 4.32 43.03 -1.02
C ILE A 443 3.40 42.68 0.16
N HIS A 444 3.92 41.88 1.10
CA HIS A 444 3.23 41.47 2.33
C HIS A 444 3.18 42.61 3.39
N LYS A 445 2.40 43.66 3.13
CA LYS A 445 2.19 44.78 4.08
C LYS A 445 0.70 44.91 4.45
N ALA A 446 0.40 45.08 5.74
CA ALA A 446 -0.96 45.27 6.28
C ALA A 446 -1.95 44.18 5.81
N ASP A 447 -3.03 44.57 5.13
CA ASP A 447 -4.06 43.68 4.56
C ASP A 447 -3.71 43.27 3.13
N TRP A 448 -2.48 42.77 2.97
CA TRP A 448 -1.91 42.42 1.66
C TRP A 448 -2.73 41.39 0.90
N GLU A 449 -3.45 40.50 1.59
CA GLU A 449 -4.30 39.47 1.00
C GLU A 449 -5.34 40.08 0.06
N VAL A 450 -5.91 41.25 0.42
CA VAL A 450 -6.89 41.98 -0.40
C VAL A 450 -6.24 42.48 -1.70
N GLY A 451 -5.03 43.03 -1.59
CA GLY A 451 -4.28 43.50 -2.75
C GLY A 451 -3.89 42.37 -3.70
N PHE A 452 -3.51 41.21 -3.15
CA PHE A 452 -3.22 40.03 -3.94
C PHE A 452 -4.48 39.49 -4.63
N ASP A 453 -5.59 39.36 -3.88
CA ASP A 453 -6.86 38.87 -4.43
C ASP A 453 -7.37 39.79 -5.55
N ALA A 454 -7.30 41.11 -5.37
CA ALA A 454 -7.69 42.10 -6.37
C ALA A 454 -6.86 42.02 -7.67
N TRP A 455 -5.59 41.61 -7.57
CA TRP A 455 -4.74 41.45 -8.73
C TRP A 455 -4.91 40.07 -9.39
N LEU A 456 -4.83 39.00 -8.60
CA LEU A 456 -4.70 37.62 -9.10
C LEU A 456 -6.04 37.03 -9.53
N LEU A 457 -7.08 37.10 -8.69
CA LEU A 457 -8.36 36.40 -8.94
C LEU A 457 -9.02 36.79 -10.28
N PRO A 458 -9.12 38.09 -10.65
CA PRO A 458 -9.71 38.46 -11.93
C PRO A 458 -8.92 37.95 -13.14
N ARG A 459 -7.59 37.84 -13.01
CA ARG A 459 -6.69 37.47 -14.13
C ARG A 459 -6.63 35.97 -14.37
N ILE A 460 -6.84 35.16 -13.33
CA ILE A 460 -6.92 33.69 -13.46
C ILE A 460 -8.36 33.21 -13.68
N GLY A 461 -9.35 34.10 -13.61
CA GLY A 461 -10.76 33.76 -13.81
C GLY A 461 -11.33 32.83 -12.74
N TRP A 462 -10.78 32.86 -11.52
CA TRP A 462 -11.14 31.94 -10.44
C TRP A 462 -11.58 32.70 -9.18
N LYS A 463 -12.51 32.11 -8.44
CA LYS A 463 -12.96 32.62 -7.13
C LYS A 463 -12.80 31.52 -6.08
N PRO A 464 -12.26 31.84 -4.88
CA PRO A 464 -12.19 30.89 -3.80
C PRO A 464 -13.58 30.41 -3.43
N GLN A 465 -13.79 29.10 -3.47
CA GLN A 465 -14.95 28.52 -2.80
C GLN A 465 -14.67 28.58 -1.29
N THR A 466 -15.54 29.23 -0.52
CA THR A 466 -15.55 29.13 0.94
C THR A 466 -15.88 27.68 1.29
N ARG A 467 -14.88 26.81 1.32
CA ARG A 467 -15.01 25.51 2.01
C ARG A 467 -15.29 25.85 3.46
N THR A 468 -16.47 25.49 3.94
CA THR A 468 -16.77 25.41 5.38
C THR A 468 -15.63 24.64 6.01
N THR A 469 -14.74 25.36 6.68
CA THR A 469 -13.62 24.81 7.41
C THR A 469 -14.22 23.99 8.53
N GLY A 470 -14.33 22.67 8.33
CA GLY A 470 -14.33 21.73 9.43
C GLY A 470 -13.15 22.12 10.31
N ARG A 471 -13.47 22.72 11.47
CA ARG A 471 -12.55 23.36 12.42
C ARG A 471 -11.11 22.89 12.26
N SER A 472 -10.24 23.82 11.90
CA SER A 472 -8.80 23.77 12.11
C SER A 472 -8.51 23.44 13.58
N ARG A 473 -8.46 22.14 13.90
CA ARG A 473 -7.84 21.59 15.12
C ARG A 473 -6.50 20.91 14.80
N ARG A 474 -6.02 20.99 13.55
CA ARG A 474 -4.90 20.18 13.07
C ARG A 474 -3.54 20.88 12.99
N VAL A 475 -3.42 22.19 13.24
CA VAL A 475 -2.07 22.81 13.25
C VAL A 475 -1.24 22.31 14.44
N ASP A 476 -1.86 22.01 15.59
CA ASP A 476 -1.13 21.53 16.79
C ASP A 476 -0.67 20.07 16.71
N ALA A 477 -1.23 19.25 15.82
CA ALA A 477 -0.95 17.81 15.76
C ALA A 477 0.32 17.46 14.98
N TYR A 478 0.73 18.30 14.01
CA TYR A 478 1.88 18.02 13.14
C TYR A 478 3.24 18.43 13.74
N ILE A 479 3.27 19.14 14.87
CA ILE A 479 4.51 19.65 15.50
C ILE A 479 5.05 18.70 16.60
N ARG A 480 4.34 17.65 16.99
CA ARG A 480 4.87 16.66 17.94
C ARG A 480 5.55 15.49 17.22
N PRO A 481 6.86 15.25 17.43
CA PRO A 481 7.48 14.00 17.02
C PRO A 481 6.80 12.82 17.71
N ALA A 482 6.52 11.76 16.96
CA ALA A 482 6.13 10.46 17.49
C ALA A 482 7.34 9.82 18.21
N ALA A 483 7.52 10.18 19.48
CA ALA A 483 8.36 9.46 20.41
C ALA A 483 7.69 9.45 21.79
N ALA A 484 6.68 8.61 21.93
CA ALA A 484 6.26 7.99 23.20
C ALA A 484 5.12 7.00 22.90
N ALA A 485 5.44 5.91 22.19
CA ALA A 485 4.68 4.69 22.39
C ALA A 485 4.98 4.22 23.82
N THR A 486 3.91 4.02 24.57
CA THR A 486 3.83 3.41 25.90
C THR A 486 4.87 2.30 26.13
N VAL A 487 5.89 2.60 26.92
CA VAL A 487 6.59 1.60 27.74
C VAL A 487 6.14 1.86 29.18
N THR A 488 5.51 0.86 29.76
CA THR A 488 5.11 0.84 31.16
C THR A 488 6.38 0.71 32.00
N GLU A 489 6.76 1.75 32.74
CA GLU A 489 7.80 1.67 33.77
C GLU A 489 7.24 2.07 35.15
N PRO A 490 7.84 1.55 36.24
CA PRO A 490 7.19 1.42 37.53
C PRO A 490 7.09 2.74 38.28
N ARG A 491 5.99 2.85 39.04
CA ARG A 491 5.65 3.92 39.99
C ARG A 491 6.85 4.32 40.86
N ARG A 492 7.29 5.59 40.76
CA ARG A 492 8.14 6.26 41.77
C ARG A 492 7.37 7.40 42.45
N PRO A 493 7.62 7.68 43.74
CA PRO A 493 6.78 8.52 44.59
C PRO A 493 6.87 10.01 44.23
N PRO A 494 5.90 10.83 44.66
CA PRO A 494 5.80 12.22 44.23
C PRO A 494 6.99 13.05 44.75
N ALA A 495 7.71 13.68 43.81
CA ALA A 495 8.72 14.67 44.13
C ALA A 495 8.06 16.05 44.35
N THR A 496 8.52 16.71 45.40
CA THR A 496 8.16 18.06 45.84
C THR A 496 8.41 19.15 44.78
N PRO A 497 7.67 20.27 44.81
CA PRO A 497 7.82 21.35 43.83
C PRO A 497 9.20 22.03 43.96
N ARG A 498 10.01 22.00 42.90
CA ARG A 498 11.23 22.81 42.79
C ARG A 498 10.85 24.28 42.65
N SER A 499 11.37 25.10 43.56
CA SER A 499 11.30 26.57 43.56
C SER A 499 11.82 27.17 42.24
N ALA A 500 11.16 28.23 41.78
CA ALA A 500 11.61 29.01 40.63
C ALA A 500 13.01 29.61 40.90
N PRO A 501 13.90 29.66 39.90
CA PRO A 501 15.26 30.17 40.09
C PRO A 501 15.26 31.68 40.40
N THR A 502 15.84 32.03 41.55
CA THR A 502 15.97 33.38 42.10
C THR A 502 16.98 34.23 41.33
N MET A 503 16.83 35.55 41.34
CA MET A 503 17.67 36.50 40.58
C MET A 503 19.12 36.55 41.07
N GLU A 504 19.34 36.13 42.31
CA GLU A 504 20.66 35.93 42.92
C GLU A 504 21.51 34.92 42.12
N ALA A 505 20.90 33.85 41.60
CA ALA A 505 21.59 32.86 40.78
C ALA A 505 22.01 33.41 39.40
N VAL A 506 21.26 34.39 38.88
CA VAL A 506 21.59 35.09 37.63
C VAL A 506 22.82 35.98 37.84
N TYR A 507 22.84 36.76 38.93
CA TYR A 507 23.99 37.61 39.24
C TYR A 507 25.25 36.82 39.60
N GLU A 508 25.12 35.62 40.17
CA GLU A 508 26.26 34.74 40.40
C GLU A 508 26.91 34.29 39.08
N VAL A 509 26.11 33.85 38.11
CA VAL A 509 26.63 33.48 36.78
C VAL A 509 27.27 34.68 36.07
N ILE A 510 26.68 35.87 36.19
CA ILE A 510 27.25 37.10 35.64
C ILE A 510 28.62 37.40 36.26
N ARG A 511 28.77 37.25 37.59
CA ARG A 511 30.02 37.49 38.31
C ARG A 511 31.08 36.44 37.99
N THR A 512 30.73 35.14 38.02
CA THR A 512 31.68 34.04 37.76
C THR A 512 32.24 34.06 36.34
N HIS A 513 31.43 34.46 35.36
CA HIS A 513 31.81 34.43 33.93
C HIS A 513 32.12 35.82 33.37
N HIS A 514 32.15 36.86 34.21
CA HIS A 514 32.43 38.25 33.84
C HIS A 514 31.56 38.79 32.69
N LEU A 515 30.25 38.52 32.74
CA LEU A 515 29.33 38.81 31.65
C LEU A 515 28.83 40.26 31.70
N LYS A 516 28.72 40.89 30.54
CA LYS A 516 28.05 42.20 30.43
C LYS A 516 26.54 42.01 30.41
N PHE A 517 25.80 42.86 31.13
CA PHE A 517 24.34 42.81 31.17
C PHE A 517 23.72 44.20 31.06
N ASP A 518 22.45 44.26 30.68
CA ASP A 518 21.63 45.46 30.54
C ASP A 518 20.23 45.18 31.09
N ASP A 519 19.90 45.75 32.25
CA ASP A 519 18.61 45.56 32.92
C ASP A 519 17.60 46.65 32.49
N ARG A 520 16.69 46.29 31.59
CA ARG A 520 15.65 47.20 31.10
C ARG A 520 14.30 47.00 31.79
N ARG A 521 14.20 46.12 32.79
CA ARG A 521 12.96 45.85 33.53
C ARG A 521 12.35 47.08 34.21
N PRO A 522 13.13 48.02 34.78
CA PRO A 522 12.57 49.28 35.31
C PRO A 522 11.85 50.15 34.28
N LYS A 523 12.07 49.91 32.98
CA LYS A 523 11.43 50.61 31.85
C LYS A 523 10.46 49.70 31.07
N LYS A 524 9.91 48.65 31.71
CA LYS A 524 9.04 47.63 31.08
C LYS A 524 9.71 46.85 29.93
N GLY A 525 11.03 46.73 29.93
CA GLY A 525 11.81 45.89 29.01
C GLY A 525 12.31 44.59 29.67
N ALA A 526 13.04 43.76 28.92
CA ALA A 526 13.64 42.52 29.44
C ALA A 526 15.02 42.75 30.09
N PHE A 527 15.48 41.78 30.89
CA PHE A 527 16.86 41.71 31.37
C PHE A 527 17.74 41.03 30.31
N TRP A 528 18.81 41.68 29.89
CA TRP A 528 19.72 41.20 28.83
C TRP A 528 21.10 40.85 29.38
N ILE A 529 21.69 39.76 28.89
CA ILE A 529 23.10 39.39 29.06
C ILE A 529 23.73 39.42 27.66
N LEU A 530 24.64 40.36 27.44
CA LEU A 530 25.28 40.67 26.17
C LEU A 530 26.43 39.70 25.88
N HIS A 531 26.11 38.41 25.79
CA HIS A 531 27.04 37.33 25.47
C HIS A 531 26.59 36.59 24.22
N SER A 532 27.54 36.23 23.33
CA SER A 532 27.31 35.31 22.22
C SER A 532 27.01 33.87 22.69
N ASP A 533 26.57 33.01 21.78
CA ASP A 533 26.32 31.58 21.99
C ASP A 533 27.55 30.69 21.80
N ALA A 534 28.75 31.27 21.71
CA ALA A 534 29.98 30.51 21.49
C ALA A 534 30.39 29.63 22.70
N ASP A 535 30.02 30.02 23.93
CA ASP A 535 30.34 29.27 25.15
C ASP A 535 29.18 28.36 25.58
N LEU A 536 29.28 27.09 25.20
CA LEU A 536 28.27 26.06 25.50
C LEU A 536 28.04 25.86 27.01
N THR A 537 29.03 26.14 27.85
CA THR A 537 28.94 25.97 29.31
C THR A 537 28.11 27.08 29.93
N VAL A 538 28.31 28.32 29.47
CA VAL A 538 27.52 29.48 29.90
C VAL A 538 26.10 29.38 29.36
N ASN A 539 25.93 28.98 28.09
CA ASN A 539 24.61 28.79 27.46
C ASN A 539 23.73 27.82 28.26
N ALA A 540 24.28 26.67 28.67
CA ALA A 540 23.55 25.69 29.46
C ALA A 540 23.08 26.23 30.82
N LYS A 541 23.88 27.10 31.46
CA LYS A 541 23.52 27.75 32.72
C LYS A 541 22.43 28.81 32.50
N LEU A 542 22.53 29.62 31.46
CA LEU A 542 21.56 30.65 31.13
C LEU A 542 20.19 30.05 30.73
N LEU A 543 20.18 28.96 29.95
CA LEU A 543 18.95 28.22 29.64
C LEU A 543 18.27 27.66 30.90
N ARG A 544 19.05 27.10 31.84
CA ARG A 544 18.52 26.61 33.14
C ARG A 544 17.93 27.72 34.00
N LEU A 545 18.44 28.95 33.84
CA LEU A 545 17.93 30.15 34.52
C LEU A 545 16.75 30.80 33.77
N GLY A 546 16.32 30.22 32.65
CA GLY A 546 15.15 30.65 31.87
C GLY A 546 15.42 31.75 30.85
N PHE A 547 16.69 31.99 30.49
CA PHE A 547 17.05 32.93 29.44
C PHE A 547 16.88 32.33 28.05
N ARG A 548 16.53 33.16 27.07
CA ARG A 548 16.44 32.82 25.64
C ARG A 548 17.50 33.56 24.87
N TYR A 549 18.13 32.92 23.89
CA TYR A 549 19.14 33.57 23.06
C TYR A 549 18.51 34.29 21.87
N LYS A 550 19.03 35.48 21.56
CA LYS A 550 18.70 36.22 20.36
C LYS A 550 20.00 36.59 19.65
N ALA A 551 20.17 36.06 18.44
CA ALA A 551 21.37 36.26 17.64
C ALA A 551 21.71 37.76 17.51
N ARG A 552 23.00 38.10 17.69
CA ARG A 552 23.56 39.48 17.65
C ARG A 552 23.10 40.42 18.77
N GLN A 553 22.21 40.01 19.67
CA GLN A 553 21.74 40.84 20.80
C GLN A 553 22.07 40.24 22.17
N GLY A 554 22.20 38.92 22.26
CA GLY A 554 22.56 38.21 23.50
C GLY A 554 21.38 37.44 24.10
N TRP A 555 21.49 37.09 25.37
CA TRP A 555 20.53 36.30 26.12
C TRP A 555 19.55 37.21 26.86
N TRP A 556 18.25 36.90 26.84
CA TRP A 556 17.23 37.74 27.50
C TRP A 556 16.21 36.95 28.30
N LYS A 557 15.62 37.61 29.30
CA LYS A 557 14.53 37.09 30.15
C LYS A 557 13.59 38.24 30.53
N GLU A 558 12.28 38.01 30.45
CA GLU A 558 11.23 38.99 30.81
C GLU A 558 11.20 39.30 32.31
#